data_AF-A0A7S4ERB6-F1
#
_entry.id   AF-A0A7S4ERB6-F1
#
_cell.length_a   1.000
_cell.length_b   1.000
_cell.length_c   1.000
_cell.angle_alpha   90.00
_cell.angle_beta   90.00
_cell.angle_gamma   90.00
#
_symmetry.space_group_name_H-M   'P 1'
#
loop_
_entity.id
_entity.type
_entity.pdbx_description
1 polymer ?
#
loop_
_entity_poly.entity_id
_entity_poly.type
_entity_poly.pdbx_seq_one_letter_code
_entity_poly.pdbx_strand_id
1 'polypeptide(L)'
;YEYLYSYSFHTSTSQKGSQPQLILKNKIIVVMMTRISSVIQISALFSVVCSSAAFVTPVIYSYTLRQSGDNDIHRHQAIRSAFCLDDTTDDRLVDIRKALDRMNNLSQGGGSSPSMQTFQTRIRKIVSCGESSIPGAGRGLFASQNIKKGTVIGFYPVHAIGVEFEDESSICCGTTTEDQKYFDETPKSSYLLNLFGSRRLGAADFGEDTLLFIDVNPSRADQSGCWNGHLVNDGATVSDNTEQGMLDYYIASQRRKNCVHIPFGPSPLLALVTTKKVKKGEELFTTYGCVYWLENIIEPSEEVADATEAVQLQARETAQDLFTAMKSAQTTYATQQAEIEETFAQL
;
A
#
# COMPACT_ATOMS: atom_id res chain seq x y z
N TYR A 1 27.32 -10.31 28.93
CA TYR A 1 27.27 -11.53 28.11
C TYR A 1 27.11 -11.08 26.68
N GLU A 2 28.27 -10.84 26.06
CA GLU A 2 28.46 -10.30 24.72
C GLU A 2 28.35 -11.42 23.68
N TYR A 3 27.84 -11.10 22.49
CA TYR A 3 28.43 -11.59 21.25
C TYR A 3 28.49 -10.44 20.24
N LEU A 4 29.72 -9.95 20.03
CA LEU A 4 30.14 -9.10 18.93
C LEU A 4 30.55 -9.99 17.75
N TYR A 5 30.13 -9.66 16.54
CA TYR A 5 30.85 -10.05 15.33
C TYR A 5 31.42 -8.80 14.68
N SER A 6 32.76 -8.68 14.70
CA SER A 6 33.51 -7.71 13.92
C SER A 6 33.94 -8.36 12.59
N TYR A 7 33.88 -7.60 11.50
CA TYR A 7 34.59 -7.93 10.27
C TYR A 7 35.72 -6.92 10.12
N SER A 8 36.95 -7.39 10.29
CA SER A 8 38.18 -6.64 10.02
C SER A 8 38.61 -6.87 8.58
N PHE A 9 38.74 -5.80 7.80
CA PHE A 9 39.43 -5.85 6.52
C PHE A 9 40.95 -5.79 6.76
N HIS A 10 41.66 -6.85 6.40
CA HIS A 10 43.11 -6.82 6.22
C HIS A 10 43.43 -6.67 4.73
N THR A 11 43.86 -5.48 4.34
CA THR A 11 44.63 -5.28 3.12
C THR A 11 46.11 -5.47 3.46
N SER A 12 46.72 -6.57 2.99
CA SER A 12 48.17 -6.65 2.87
C SER A 12 48.58 -6.48 1.41
N THR A 13 49.41 -5.48 1.17
CA THR A 13 50.06 -5.18 -0.09
C THR A 13 51.28 -6.07 -0.27
N SER A 14 51.38 -6.78 -1.39
CA SER A 14 52.68 -7.21 -1.94
C SER A 14 52.54 -7.79 -3.37
N GLN A 15 53.37 -7.24 -4.26
CA GLN A 15 53.86 -7.79 -5.53
C GLN A 15 53.03 -7.68 -6.83
N LYS A 16 53.48 -6.70 -7.64
CA LYS A 16 53.66 -6.66 -9.10
C LYS A 16 53.04 -7.77 -9.96
N GLY A 17 52.15 -7.32 -10.87
CA GLY A 17 52.20 -7.73 -12.28
C GLY A 17 51.24 -8.84 -12.72
N SER A 18 49.99 -8.48 -13.03
CA SER A 18 49.17 -8.97 -14.15
C SER A 18 47.71 -8.55 -13.95
N GLN A 19 47.03 -8.12 -15.01
CA GLN A 19 45.60 -7.76 -14.96
C GLN A 19 44.75 -9.01 -14.70
N PRO A 20 43.81 -9.01 -13.75
CA PRO A 20 42.81 -10.07 -13.65
C PRO A 20 41.67 -9.81 -14.65
N GLN A 21 41.50 -10.74 -15.61
CA GLN A 21 40.26 -10.86 -16.38
C GLN A 21 39.14 -11.37 -15.46
N LEU A 22 38.00 -10.67 -15.45
CA LEU A 22 36.77 -11.14 -14.83
C LEU A 22 36.19 -12.28 -15.68
N ILE A 23 36.25 -13.51 -15.19
CA ILE A 23 35.50 -14.64 -15.74
C ILE A 23 34.23 -14.80 -14.88
N LEU A 24 33.09 -14.33 -15.38
CA LEU A 24 31.77 -14.65 -14.82
C LEU A 24 31.40 -16.08 -15.20
N LYS A 25 31.43 -16.99 -14.22
CA LYS A 25 30.85 -18.34 -14.36
C LYS A 25 29.37 -18.28 -13.97
N ASN A 26 28.49 -18.37 -14.97
CA ASN A 26 27.05 -18.59 -14.76
C ASN A 26 26.83 -19.96 -14.09
N LYS A 27 26.34 -19.97 -12.85
CA LYS A 27 25.75 -21.16 -12.25
C LYS A 27 24.24 -21.13 -12.50
N ILE A 28 23.77 -22.08 -13.29
CA ILE A 28 22.34 -22.38 -13.45
C ILE A 28 21.94 -23.23 -12.25
N ILE A 29 20.96 -22.75 -11.46
CA ILE A 29 20.28 -23.55 -10.44
C ILE A 29 18.96 -24.00 -11.05
N VAL A 30 18.81 -25.31 -11.26
CA VAL A 30 17.54 -25.94 -11.66
C VAL A 30 16.79 -26.28 -10.38
N VAL A 31 15.63 -25.66 -10.16
CA VAL A 31 14.71 -26.02 -9.07
C VAL A 31 13.64 -26.94 -9.65
N MET A 32 13.62 -28.20 -9.21
CA MET A 32 12.53 -29.13 -9.50
C MET A 32 11.31 -28.75 -8.64
N MET A 33 10.17 -28.47 -9.28
CA MET A 33 8.89 -28.33 -8.60
C MET A 33 8.19 -29.68 -8.48
N THR A 34 7.87 -30.08 -7.24
CA THR A 34 6.91 -31.15 -6.95
C THR A 34 5.59 -30.53 -6.49
N ARG A 35 4.48 -30.98 -7.09
CA ARG A 35 3.11 -30.49 -6.89
C ARG A 35 2.63 -30.68 -5.44
N ILE A 36 2.37 -29.57 -4.74
CA ILE A 36 1.48 -29.48 -3.58
C ILE A 36 0.74 -28.14 -3.71
N SER A 37 -0.58 -28.14 -3.51
CA SER A 37 -1.49 -26.98 -3.59
C SER A 37 -0.86 -25.74 -2.96
N SER A 38 -0.54 -24.75 -3.79
CA SER A 38 0.17 -23.54 -3.38
C SER A 38 -0.69 -22.33 -3.73
N VAL A 39 -1.24 -21.68 -2.71
CA VAL A 39 -1.38 -20.22 -2.75
C VAL A 39 0.05 -19.70 -2.83
N ILE A 40 0.43 -19.19 -4.00
CA ILE A 40 1.77 -18.64 -4.22
C ILE A 40 1.87 -17.33 -3.43
N GLN A 41 2.45 -17.40 -2.23
CA GLN A 41 3.04 -16.23 -1.60
C GLN A 41 4.24 -15.78 -2.46
N ILE A 42 4.03 -14.70 -3.21
CA ILE A 42 5.01 -14.06 -4.11
C ILE A 42 6.28 -13.59 -3.36
N SER A 43 6.27 -13.56 -2.02
CA SER A 43 7.38 -13.11 -1.18
C SER A 43 8.67 -13.94 -1.33
N ALA A 44 8.56 -15.26 -1.55
CA ALA A 44 9.72 -16.17 -1.51
C ALA A 44 10.68 -16.06 -2.72
N LEU A 45 10.26 -15.48 -3.85
CA LEU A 45 11.11 -15.39 -5.04
C LEU A 45 12.09 -14.20 -5.04
N PHE A 46 11.97 -13.25 -4.11
CA PHE A 46 12.65 -11.95 -4.21
C PHE A 46 13.91 -11.78 -3.33
N SER A 47 14.22 -12.74 -2.46
CA SER A 47 15.33 -12.62 -1.48
C SER A 47 16.75 -12.73 -2.07
N VAL A 48 16.92 -12.96 -3.39
CA VAL A 48 18.22 -13.32 -3.99
C VAL A 48 18.99 -12.15 -4.62
N VAL A 49 18.42 -10.94 -4.79
CA VAL A 49 19.03 -9.93 -5.69
C VAL A 49 19.61 -8.65 -5.04
N CYS A 50 19.39 -8.34 -3.75
CA CYS A 50 19.91 -7.08 -3.19
C CYS A 50 20.49 -7.20 -1.77
N SER A 51 21.77 -7.57 -1.66
CA SER A 51 22.47 -7.72 -0.36
C SER A 51 23.20 -6.47 0.15
N SER A 52 22.79 -5.24 -0.21
CA SER A 52 23.42 -4.04 0.35
C SER A 52 22.43 -2.88 0.55
N ALA A 53 22.22 -2.55 1.83
CA ALA A 53 21.48 -1.41 2.39
C ALA A 53 19.94 -1.44 2.27
N ALA A 54 19.23 -1.88 3.32
CA ALA A 54 17.85 -1.49 3.64
C ALA A 54 16.85 -1.41 2.45
N PHE A 55 16.91 -2.35 1.52
CA PHE A 55 15.99 -2.39 0.38
C PHE A 55 14.81 -3.31 0.70
N VAL A 56 13.65 -2.68 0.87
CA VAL A 56 12.33 -3.32 0.90
C VAL A 56 12.09 -3.94 -0.48
N THR A 57 11.82 -5.25 -0.51
CA THR A 57 11.35 -5.95 -1.71
C THR A 57 9.94 -5.47 -2.07
N PRO A 58 9.62 -5.28 -3.36
CA PRO A 58 8.25 -5.04 -3.79
C PRO A 58 7.34 -6.19 -3.36
N VAL A 59 6.47 -5.96 -2.38
CA VAL A 59 5.19 -6.66 -2.35
C VAL A 59 4.34 -5.91 -3.38
N ILE A 60 4.20 -6.50 -4.57
CA ILE A 60 3.15 -6.13 -5.54
C ILE A 60 1.84 -6.16 -4.75
N TYR A 61 0.95 -5.19 -4.94
CA TYR A 61 -0.40 -5.16 -4.37
C TYR A 61 -0.95 -6.60 -4.23
N SER A 62 -0.84 -7.18 -3.05
CA SER A 62 -1.49 -8.43 -2.76
C SER A 62 -2.89 -8.01 -2.34
N TYR A 63 -3.76 -7.87 -3.33
CA TYR A 63 -5.16 -8.16 -3.06
C TYR A 63 -5.16 -9.67 -2.89
N THR A 64 -5.36 -10.10 -1.66
CA THR A 64 -5.35 -11.51 -1.31
C THR A 64 -6.62 -12.08 -1.89
N LEU A 65 -6.49 -12.81 -3.01
CA LEU A 65 -7.60 -13.50 -3.64
C LEU A 65 -8.32 -14.35 -2.58
N ARG A 66 -9.53 -13.97 -2.20
CA ARG A 66 -10.34 -14.76 -1.27
C ARG A 66 -11.63 -15.22 -1.90
N GLN A 67 -11.85 -16.52 -1.75
CA GLN A 67 -13.12 -17.17 -1.98
C GLN A 67 -14.14 -16.62 -0.96
N SER A 68 -15.03 -15.74 -1.41
CA SER A 68 -16.16 -15.28 -0.60
C SER A 68 -17.17 -16.42 -0.44
N GLY A 69 -16.95 -17.30 0.53
CA GLY A 69 -17.98 -18.21 1.03
C GLY A 69 -18.75 -17.57 2.19
N ASP A 70 -19.99 -17.98 2.42
CA ASP A 70 -20.87 -17.54 3.53
C ASP A 70 -20.27 -17.64 4.94
N ASN A 71 -19.07 -18.24 5.10
CA ASN A 71 -18.37 -18.41 6.37
C ASN A 71 -17.60 -17.17 6.85
N ASP A 72 -17.48 -16.11 6.06
CA ASP A 72 -16.60 -14.97 6.42
C ASP A 72 -17.17 -14.06 7.54
N ILE A 73 -18.50 -14.04 7.72
CA ILE A 73 -19.17 -13.21 8.73
C ILE A 73 -18.80 -13.66 10.17
N HIS A 74 -18.53 -14.95 10.38
CA HIS A 74 -18.25 -15.48 11.72
C HIS A 74 -16.80 -15.30 12.17
N ARG A 75 -15.85 -15.03 11.25
CA ARG A 75 -14.43 -14.91 11.63
C ARG A 75 -14.16 -13.65 12.46
N HIS A 76 -14.74 -12.50 12.14
CA HIS A 76 -14.31 -11.22 12.72
C HIS A 76 -14.85 -10.93 14.13
N GLN A 77 -16.12 -11.25 14.42
CA GLN A 77 -16.68 -11.03 15.77
C GLN A 77 -16.10 -11.98 16.82
N ALA A 78 -15.71 -13.20 16.42
CA ALA A 78 -15.10 -14.17 17.33
C ALA A 78 -13.69 -13.74 17.78
N ILE A 79 -12.99 -12.94 16.98
CA ILE A 79 -11.54 -12.72 17.09
C ILE A 79 -11.13 -11.86 18.29
N ARG A 80 -11.77 -10.72 18.58
CA ARG A 80 -11.33 -9.87 19.72
C ARG A 80 -11.37 -10.62 21.04
N SER A 81 -12.46 -11.36 21.28
CA SER A 81 -12.58 -12.21 22.46
C SER A 81 -11.71 -13.48 22.37
N ALA A 82 -11.51 -14.06 21.18
CA ALA A 82 -10.70 -15.27 21.01
C ALA A 82 -9.19 -15.04 21.19
N PHE A 83 -8.68 -13.85 20.86
CA PHE A 83 -7.26 -13.52 21.07
C PHE A 83 -6.97 -13.00 22.48
N CYS A 84 -7.98 -12.88 23.36
CA CYS A 84 -7.84 -12.30 24.70
C CYS A 84 -7.15 -10.92 24.69
N LEU A 85 -7.29 -10.15 23.61
CA LEU A 85 -6.66 -8.85 23.47
C LEU A 85 -7.52 -7.82 24.19
N ASP A 86 -6.94 -7.19 25.19
CA ASP A 86 -7.51 -6.03 25.82
C ASP A 86 -6.89 -4.78 25.17
N ASP A 87 -7.73 -3.99 24.51
CA ASP A 87 -7.38 -2.74 23.83
C ASP A 87 -6.62 -1.75 24.75
N THR A 88 -6.64 -1.95 26.07
CA THR A 88 -5.95 -1.09 27.05
C THR A 88 -4.63 -1.65 27.57
N THR A 89 -4.38 -2.95 27.47
CA THR A 89 -3.17 -3.58 28.04
C THR A 89 -2.30 -4.31 27.04
N ASP A 90 -2.81 -4.65 25.84
CA ASP A 90 -1.97 -5.17 24.76
C ASP A 90 -1.23 -4.01 24.08
N ASP A 91 0.08 -3.94 24.29
CA ASP A 91 0.96 -2.89 23.74
C ASP A 91 0.79 -2.69 22.22
N ARG A 92 0.44 -3.75 21.48
CA ARG A 92 0.27 -3.67 20.02
C ARG A 92 -1.02 -2.94 19.66
N LEU A 93 -2.11 -3.22 20.37
CA LEU A 93 -3.38 -2.50 20.18
C LEU A 93 -3.28 -1.04 20.64
N VAL A 94 -2.53 -0.80 21.71
CA VAL A 94 -2.24 0.56 22.19
C VAL A 94 -1.57 1.39 21.10
N ASP A 95 -0.61 0.82 20.37
CA ASP A 95 0.07 1.53 19.28
C ASP A 95 -0.83 1.78 18.07
N ILE A 96 -1.73 0.84 17.73
CA ILE A 96 -2.78 1.08 16.72
C ILE A 96 -3.68 2.24 17.15
N ARG A 97 -4.16 2.25 18.40
CA ARG A 97 -5.02 3.33 18.93
C ARG A 97 -4.31 4.68 18.91
N LYS A 98 -3.07 4.74 19.38
CA LYS A 98 -2.25 5.97 19.29
C LYS A 98 -2.11 6.45 17.85
N ALA A 99 -1.86 5.54 16.90
CA ALA A 99 -1.74 5.91 15.49
C ALA A 99 -3.07 6.46 14.93
N LEU A 100 -4.22 5.86 15.29
CA LEU A 100 -5.54 6.35 14.92
C LEU A 100 -5.84 7.74 15.50
N ASP A 101 -5.54 7.96 16.78
CA ASP A 101 -5.75 9.24 17.45
C ASP A 101 -4.92 10.35 16.79
N ARG A 102 -3.65 10.06 16.50
CA ARG A 102 -2.76 10.99 15.78
C ARG A 102 -3.26 11.28 14.37
N MET A 103 -3.71 10.27 13.64
CA MET A 103 -4.30 10.45 12.31
C MET A 103 -5.58 11.28 12.38
N ASN A 104 -6.43 11.06 13.38
CA ASN A 104 -7.64 11.83 13.59
C ASN A 104 -7.30 13.31 13.87
N ASN A 105 -6.38 13.58 14.80
CA ASN A 105 -5.91 14.93 15.13
C ASN A 105 -5.29 15.65 13.93
N LEU A 106 -4.47 14.94 13.14
CA LEU A 106 -3.89 15.45 11.91
C LEU A 106 -4.96 15.78 10.86
N SER A 107 -6.01 14.95 10.78
CA SER A 107 -7.07 15.11 9.78
C SER A 107 -8.03 16.26 10.08
N GLN A 108 -8.38 16.46 11.36
CA GLN A 108 -9.29 17.49 11.84
C GLN A 108 -8.64 18.88 11.97
N GLY A 109 -7.35 18.99 11.69
CA GLY A 109 -6.59 20.25 11.79
C GLY A 109 -6.24 20.67 13.22
N GLY A 110 -6.66 19.91 14.23
CA GLY A 110 -6.42 20.19 15.66
C GLY A 110 -4.96 20.15 16.10
N GLY A 111 -4.05 19.75 15.22
CA GLY A 111 -2.61 19.78 15.43
C GLY A 111 -1.81 19.67 14.13
N SER A 112 -2.33 20.24 13.04
CA SER A 112 -1.67 20.15 11.74
C SER A 112 -0.40 20.99 11.70
N SER A 113 0.72 20.37 11.30
CA SER A 113 1.97 21.10 11.04
C SER A 113 1.77 22.20 9.97
N PRO A 114 2.62 23.25 9.93
CA PRO A 114 2.61 24.23 8.85
C PRO A 114 2.69 23.59 7.45
N SER A 115 3.47 22.51 7.34
CA SER A 115 3.54 21.68 6.13
C SER A 115 2.20 21.04 5.76
N MET A 116 1.49 20.44 6.71
CA MET A 116 0.17 19.84 6.45
C MET A 116 -0.87 20.91 6.05
N GLN A 117 -0.88 22.07 6.71
CA GLN A 117 -1.76 23.19 6.33
C GLN A 117 -1.46 23.71 4.92
N THR A 118 -0.18 23.75 4.54
CA THR A 118 0.26 24.11 3.19
C THR A 118 -0.25 23.10 2.17
N PHE A 119 -0.17 21.80 2.45
CA PHE A 119 -0.75 20.77 1.59
C PHE A 119 -2.26 20.90 1.48
N GLN A 120 -2.97 21.04 2.61
CA GLN A 120 -4.43 21.23 2.63
C GLN A 120 -4.86 22.40 1.74
N THR A 121 -4.22 23.56 1.92
CA THR A 121 -4.52 24.77 1.15
C THR A 121 -4.23 24.58 -0.33
N ARG A 122 -3.11 23.94 -0.67
CA ARG A 122 -2.74 23.68 -2.08
C ARG A 122 -3.68 22.68 -2.73
N ILE A 123 -3.96 21.55 -2.07
CA ILE A 123 -4.78 20.46 -2.61
C ILE A 123 -6.19 20.95 -2.93
N ARG A 124 -6.82 21.71 -2.01
CA ARG A 124 -8.14 22.33 -2.23
C ARG A 124 -8.21 23.22 -3.47
N LYS A 125 -7.08 23.80 -3.92
CA LYS A 125 -7.02 24.64 -5.12
C LYS A 125 -6.83 23.84 -6.40
N ILE A 126 -6.22 22.65 -6.32
CA ILE A 126 -5.77 21.91 -7.51
C ILE A 126 -6.58 20.65 -7.80
N VAL A 127 -7.33 20.13 -6.83
CA VAL A 127 -8.23 18.98 -7.01
C VAL A 127 -9.64 19.36 -6.61
N SER A 128 -10.62 18.88 -7.38
CA SER A 128 -12.04 18.89 -7.06
C SER A 128 -12.60 17.49 -7.13
N CYS A 129 -13.69 17.23 -6.41
CA CYS A 129 -14.43 15.98 -6.55
C CYS A 129 -15.66 16.20 -7.45
N GLY A 130 -15.98 15.23 -8.30
CA GLY A 130 -17.13 15.24 -9.21
C GLY A 130 -17.64 13.84 -9.50
N GLU A 131 -18.63 13.72 -10.38
CA GLU A 131 -19.05 12.43 -10.94
C GLU A 131 -17.94 11.86 -11.83
N SER A 132 -17.62 10.57 -11.66
CA SER A 132 -16.57 9.90 -12.44
C SER A 132 -16.96 9.80 -13.91
N SER A 133 -15.97 9.82 -14.80
CA SER A 133 -16.17 9.48 -16.22
C SER A 133 -16.37 7.97 -16.45
N ILE A 134 -16.17 7.13 -15.43
CA ILE A 134 -16.42 5.69 -15.50
C ILE A 134 -17.89 5.43 -15.16
N PRO A 135 -18.68 4.81 -16.06
CA PRO A 135 -20.08 4.49 -15.81
C PRO A 135 -20.24 3.65 -14.53
N GLY A 136 -21.09 4.11 -13.61
CA GLY A 136 -21.40 3.39 -12.36
C GLY A 136 -20.36 3.51 -11.24
N ALA A 137 -19.20 4.14 -11.48
CA ALA A 137 -18.17 4.30 -10.44
C ALA A 137 -18.52 5.34 -9.36
N GLY A 138 -19.57 6.14 -9.58
CA GLY A 138 -19.98 7.18 -8.64
C GLY A 138 -19.09 8.42 -8.74
N ARG A 139 -18.23 8.65 -7.74
CA ARG A 139 -17.41 9.88 -7.63
C ARG A 139 -15.99 9.65 -8.13
N GLY A 140 -15.34 10.73 -8.56
CA GLY A 140 -13.94 10.76 -8.98
C GLY A 140 -13.25 12.05 -8.57
N LEU A 141 -11.92 12.05 -8.60
CA LEU A 141 -11.10 13.24 -8.40
C LEU A 141 -10.70 13.84 -9.74
N PHE A 142 -10.79 15.16 -9.87
CA PHE A 142 -10.49 15.91 -11.09
C PHE A 142 -9.49 17.01 -10.82
N ALA A 143 -8.62 17.26 -11.78
CA ALA A 143 -7.66 18.35 -11.71
C ALA A 143 -8.35 19.71 -11.98
N SER A 144 -8.38 20.61 -11.00
CA SER A 144 -8.93 21.97 -11.15
C SER A 144 -8.03 22.91 -11.96
N GLN A 145 -6.78 22.51 -12.16
CA GLN A 145 -5.77 23.21 -12.96
C GLN A 145 -4.74 22.22 -13.52
N ASN A 146 -3.79 22.69 -14.32
CA ASN A 146 -2.67 21.84 -14.74
C ASN A 146 -1.78 21.48 -13.53
N ILE A 147 -1.47 20.20 -13.36
CA ILE A 147 -0.67 19.65 -12.26
C ILE A 147 0.62 19.05 -12.83
N LYS A 148 1.76 19.37 -12.19
CA LYS A 148 3.06 18.81 -12.57
C LYS A 148 3.18 17.38 -12.03
N LYS A 149 3.90 16.50 -12.75
CA LYS A 149 4.36 15.21 -12.22
C LYS A 149 5.03 15.38 -10.85
N GLY A 150 4.79 14.45 -9.94
CA GLY A 150 5.37 14.42 -8.59
C GLY A 150 4.66 15.34 -7.60
N THR A 151 3.49 15.90 -7.95
CA THR A 151 2.72 16.75 -7.03
C THR A 151 1.86 15.89 -6.10
N VAL A 152 1.94 16.10 -4.78
CA VAL A 152 0.96 15.58 -3.80
C VAL A 152 -0.38 16.29 -4.01
N ILE A 153 -1.41 15.50 -4.30
CA ILE A 153 -2.76 15.93 -4.70
C ILE A 153 -3.87 15.45 -3.73
N GLY A 154 -3.51 14.66 -2.73
CA GLY A 154 -4.43 14.14 -1.72
C GLY A 154 -3.69 13.28 -0.71
N PHE A 155 -4.39 12.91 0.34
CA PHE A 155 -3.99 11.91 1.33
C PHE A 155 -5.11 10.88 1.47
N TYR A 156 -4.74 9.64 1.75
CA TYR A 156 -5.71 8.59 2.03
C TYR A 156 -6.27 8.78 3.45
N PRO A 157 -7.60 8.83 3.65
CA PRO A 157 -8.17 8.85 4.99
C PRO A 157 -7.83 7.57 5.74
N VAL A 158 -7.75 7.67 7.07
CA VAL A 158 -7.54 6.51 7.95
C VAL A 158 -8.67 6.54 8.98
N HIS A 159 -9.73 5.79 8.70
CA HIS A 159 -10.87 5.61 9.61
C HIS A 159 -10.75 4.30 10.38
N ALA A 160 -9.91 3.38 9.90
CA ALA A 160 -9.43 2.25 10.66
C ALA A 160 -8.01 1.87 10.28
N ILE A 161 -7.36 1.15 11.20
CA ILE A 161 -6.12 0.43 11.01
C ILE A 161 -6.41 -1.02 11.43
N GLY A 162 -5.95 -1.97 10.63
CA GLY A 162 -6.06 -3.39 10.96
C GLY A 162 -4.80 -4.17 10.66
N VAL A 163 -4.83 -5.43 11.10
CA VAL A 163 -3.75 -6.40 10.93
C VAL A 163 -4.37 -7.68 10.42
N GLU A 164 -3.84 -8.21 9.32
CA GLU A 164 -4.16 -9.53 8.80
C GLU A 164 -3.03 -10.50 9.15
N PHE A 165 -3.40 -11.66 9.68
CA PHE A 165 -2.51 -12.73 10.11
C PHE A 165 -2.51 -13.88 9.08
N GLU A 166 -1.51 -14.76 9.17
CA GLU A 166 -1.34 -15.89 8.24
C GLU A 166 -2.53 -16.86 8.22
N ASP A 167 -3.21 -17.02 9.35
CA ASP A 167 -4.36 -17.90 9.52
C ASP A 167 -5.67 -17.30 8.98
N GLU A 168 -5.55 -16.24 8.16
CA GLU A 168 -6.63 -15.48 7.56
C GLU A 168 -7.50 -14.70 8.55
N SER A 169 -7.15 -14.70 9.84
CA SER A 169 -7.78 -13.86 10.84
C SER A 169 -7.33 -12.41 10.68
N SER A 170 -8.19 -11.47 11.07
CA SER A 170 -7.82 -10.06 11.10
C SER A 170 -8.48 -9.30 12.24
N ILE A 171 -7.74 -8.34 12.77
CA ILE A 171 -8.23 -7.35 13.74
C ILE A 171 -8.35 -5.99 13.03
N CYS A 172 -9.37 -5.22 13.39
CA CYS A 172 -9.58 -3.88 12.85
C CYS A 172 -10.02 -2.93 13.97
N CYS A 173 -9.36 -1.79 14.08
CA CYS A 173 -9.66 -0.76 15.06
C CYS A 173 -10.15 0.50 14.33
N GLY A 174 -11.39 0.91 14.61
CA GLY A 174 -11.96 2.15 14.09
C GLY A 174 -11.51 3.38 14.88
N THR A 175 -11.40 4.52 14.20
CA THR A 175 -11.00 5.81 14.81
C THR A 175 -12.03 6.34 15.80
N THR A 176 -13.32 6.12 15.54
CA THR A 176 -14.42 6.46 16.48
C THR A 176 -15.30 5.25 16.75
N THR A 177 -16.24 5.37 17.70
CA THR A 177 -17.24 4.33 17.97
C THR A 177 -18.09 4.01 16.75
N GLU A 178 -18.45 5.02 15.95
CA GLU A 178 -19.23 4.87 14.73
C GLU A 178 -18.45 4.14 13.65
N ASP A 179 -17.15 4.45 13.49
CA ASP A 179 -16.29 3.70 12.58
C ASP A 179 -16.10 2.27 13.06
N GLN A 180 -15.87 2.06 14.36
CA GLN A 180 -15.72 0.72 14.90
C GLN A 180 -16.96 -0.12 14.59
N LYS A 181 -18.15 0.42 14.85
CA LYS A 181 -19.40 -0.24 14.50
C LYS A 181 -19.49 -0.57 13.01
N TYR A 182 -19.14 0.38 12.15
CA TYR A 182 -19.14 0.15 10.70
C TYR A 182 -18.22 -1.03 10.31
N PHE A 183 -16.99 -1.07 10.83
CA PHE A 183 -16.03 -2.13 10.50
C PHE A 183 -16.32 -3.46 11.18
N ASP A 184 -17.01 -3.46 12.33
CA ASP A 184 -17.53 -4.69 12.94
C ASP A 184 -18.64 -5.32 12.09
N GLU A 185 -19.43 -4.49 11.39
CA GLU A 185 -20.50 -4.90 10.47
C GLU A 185 -20.00 -5.14 9.03
N THR A 186 -18.89 -4.50 8.64
CA THR A 186 -18.29 -4.52 7.29
C THR A 186 -16.78 -4.73 7.39
N PRO A 187 -16.31 -5.95 7.67
CA PRO A 187 -14.92 -6.21 8.06
C PRO A 187 -13.86 -5.95 6.99
N LYS A 188 -14.24 -5.86 5.70
CA LYS A 188 -13.35 -5.52 4.59
C LYS A 188 -14.10 -4.67 3.57
N SER A 189 -13.85 -3.37 3.57
CA SER A 189 -14.48 -2.48 2.60
C SER A 189 -13.70 -2.46 1.27
N SER A 190 -14.35 -2.00 0.19
CA SER A 190 -13.70 -1.77 -1.10
C SER A 190 -12.60 -0.69 -1.05
N TYR A 191 -12.43 -0.01 0.08
CA TYR A 191 -11.42 1.02 0.34
C TYR A 191 -10.26 0.55 1.24
N LEU A 192 -10.14 -0.75 1.49
CA LEU A 192 -9.00 -1.31 2.21
C LEU A 192 -7.71 -1.12 1.39
N LEU A 193 -6.65 -0.65 2.06
CA LEU A 193 -5.34 -0.47 1.45
C LEU A 193 -4.25 -1.03 2.36
N ASN A 194 -3.53 -2.04 1.88
CA ASN A 194 -2.40 -2.66 2.57
C ASN A 194 -1.21 -1.69 2.68
N LEU A 195 -0.67 -1.52 3.88
CA LEU A 195 0.50 -0.68 4.10
C LEU A 195 1.76 -1.37 3.55
N PHE A 196 2.49 -0.64 2.71
CA PHE A 196 3.66 -1.19 2.05
C PHE A 196 4.88 -1.29 2.98
N GLY A 197 5.50 -2.47 2.96
CA GLY A 197 6.81 -2.73 3.56
C GLY A 197 6.81 -2.79 5.07
N SER A 198 8.00 -2.73 5.68
CA SER A 198 8.22 -2.88 7.11
C SER A 198 7.89 -1.61 7.92
N ARG A 199 6.85 -0.85 7.53
CA ARG A 199 6.49 0.40 8.20
C ARG A 199 5.79 0.09 9.52
N ARG A 200 6.55 0.13 10.61
CA ARG A 200 6.04 -0.11 11.96
C ARG A 200 5.05 0.97 12.38
N LEU A 201 4.03 0.56 13.13
CA LEU A 201 3.14 1.45 13.87
C LEU A 201 3.71 1.57 15.28
N GLY A 202 4.52 2.60 15.54
CA GLY A 202 5.19 2.74 16.82
C GLY A 202 6.21 1.63 17.09
N ALA A 203 6.09 0.99 18.26
CA ALA A 203 6.93 -0.11 18.71
C ALA A 203 6.29 -1.48 18.46
N ALA A 204 5.02 -1.53 18.04
CA ALA A 204 4.30 -2.77 17.83
C ALA A 204 5.00 -3.70 16.85
N ASP A 205 5.14 -4.95 17.28
CA ASP A 205 5.56 -6.08 16.47
C ASP A 205 4.40 -7.07 16.38
N PHE A 206 3.93 -7.29 15.15
CA PHE A 206 2.83 -8.20 14.86
C PHE A 206 3.34 -9.55 14.33
N GLY A 207 4.64 -9.69 14.07
CA GLY A 207 5.24 -10.86 13.40
C GLY A 207 5.62 -10.58 11.95
N GLU A 208 6.58 -11.35 11.43
CA GLU A 208 7.18 -11.13 10.10
C GLU A 208 6.18 -11.28 8.94
N ASP A 209 5.16 -12.12 9.13
CA ASP A 209 4.19 -12.49 8.11
C ASP A 209 2.85 -11.75 8.24
N THR A 210 2.79 -10.71 9.08
CA THR A 210 1.57 -9.91 9.26
C THR A 210 1.49 -8.74 8.29
N LEU A 211 0.28 -8.48 7.80
CA LEU A 211 -0.01 -7.37 6.91
C LEU A 211 -0.82 -6.31 7.63
N LEU A 212 -0.24 -5.11 7.74
CA LEU A 212 -0.98 -3.95 8.21
C LEU A 212 -1.81 -3.36 7.08
N PHE A 213 -3.02 -2.91 7.38
CA PHE A 213 -3.88 -2.21 6.42
C PHE A 213 -4.56 -1.00 7.06
N ILE A 214 -5.01 -0.09 6.20
CA ILE A 214 -5.91 1.01 6.55
C ILE A 214 -7.21 0.87 5.78
N ASP A 215 -8.31 1.38 6.35
CA ASP A 215 -9.61 1.36 5.70
C ASP A 215 -10.38 2.68 5.93
N VAL A 216 -11.37 2.92 5.07
CA VAL A 216 -12.18 4.13 5.02
C VAL A 216 -13.64 3.76 5.21
N ASN A 217 -14.27 4.33 6.24
CA ASN A 217 -15.72 4.38 6.33
C ASN A 217 -16.27 5.42 5.32
N PRO A 218 -16.95 5.00 4.24
CA PRO A 218 -17.48 5.90 3.22
C PRO A 218 -18.70 6.70 3.70
N SER A 219 -19.30 6.30 4.82
CA SER A 219 -20.49 6.96 5.38
C SER A 219 -20.15 8.26 6.12
N ARG A 220 -18.86 8.57 6.33
CA ARG A 220 -18.45 9.82 6.98
C ARG A 220 -18.76 11.04 6.10
N ALA A 221 -19.55 11.97 6.65
CA ALA A 221 -20.07 13.13 5.93
C ALA A 221 -18.99 14.16 5.50
N ASP A 222 -17.83 14.20 6.16
CA ASP A 222 -16.79 15.21 5.92
C ASP A 222 -15.47 14.62 5.42
N GLN A 223 -15.51 14.10 4.20
CA GLN A 223 -14.29 13.74 3.47
C GLN A 223 -13.80 14.89 2.58
N SER A 224 -14.10 16.13 2.96
CA SER A 224 -13.86 17.29 2.11
C SER A 224 -12.46 17.90 2.35
N GLY A 225 -11.77 18.22 1.25
CA GLY A 225 -10.43 18.83 1.30
C GLY A 225 -9.33 17.89 0.81
N CYS A 226 -8.27 17.71 1.60
CA CYS A 226 -7.10 16.93 1.18
C CYS A 226 -7.19 15.44 1.49
N TRP A 227 -8.10 15.01 2.35
CA TRP A 227 -8.30 13.60 2.72
C TRP A 227 -9.28 12.93 1.75
N ASN A 228 -8.92 12.98 0.47
CA ASN A 228 -9.79 12.58 -0.63
C ASN A 228 -9.20 11.41 -1.43
N GLY A 229 -8.06 10.86 -1.00
CA GLY A 229 -7.30 9.86 -1.75
C GLY A 229 -8.05 8.56 -2.02
N HIS A 230 -9.13 8.26 -1.30
CA HIS A 230 -9.97 7.08 -1.52
C HIS A 230 -10.99 7.26 -2.66
N LEU A 231 -11.17 8.49 -3.17
CA LEU A 231 -12.07 8.81 -4.29
C LEU A 231 -11.39 8.70 -5.67
N VAL A 232 -10.12 8.26 -5.70
CA VAL A 232 -9.41 8.05 -6.97
C VAL A 232 -9.78 6.68 -7.51
N ASN A 233 -10.31 6.63 -8.73
CA ASN A 233 -10.71 5.39 -9.38
C ASN A 233 -9.51 4.67 -10.01
N ASP A 234 -9.67 3.37 -10.31
CA ASP A 234 -8.73 2.68 -11.20
C ASP A 234 -8.85 3.22 -12.63
N GLY A 235 -7.72 3.26 -13.35
CA GLY A 235 -7.68 3.55 -14.77
C GLY A 235 -8.24 2.44 -15.65
N ALA A 236 -8.36 1.21 -15.16
CA ALA A 236 -8.93 0.08 -15.92
C ALA A 236 -9.62 -0.93 -15.01
N THR A 237 -10.32 -1.90 -15.61
CA THR A 237 -10.88 -3.08 -14.97
C THR A 237 -10.47 -4.32 -15.74
N VAL A 238 -10.50 -5.50 -15.11
CA VAL A 238 -10.32 -6.79 -15.81
C VAL A 238 -11.68 -7.19 -16.39
N SER A 239 -11.72 -7.54 -17.68
CA SER A 239 -12.97 -7.93 -18.37
C SER A 239 -13.32 -9.41 -18.20
N ASP A 240 -12.31 -10.25 -18.03
CA ASP A 240 -12.40 -11.70 -18.08
C ASP A 240 -11.23 -12.34 -17.31
N ASN A 241 -11.50 -13.48 -16.66
CA ASN A 241 -10.51 -14.28 -15.93
C ASN A 241 -9.61 -15.06 -16.91
N THR A 242 -8.83 -14.35 -17.72
CA THR A 242 -7.87 -14.92 -18.67
C THR A 242 -6.53 -14.18 -18.62
N GLU A 243 -5.47 -14.80 -19.12
CA GLU A 243 -4.17 -14.13 -19.29
C GLU A 243 -4.31 -12.84 -20.10
N GLN A 244 -5.04 -12.87 -21.21
CA GLN A 244 -5.23 -11.71 -22.07
C GLN A 244 -6.01 -10.60 -21.35
N GLY A 245 -7.06 -10.94 -20.59
CA GLY A 245 -7.81 -9.96 -19.78
C GLY A 245 -6.94 -9.26 -18.74
N MET A 246 -6.03 -10.01 -18.08
CA MET A 246 -5.05 -9.44 -17.15
C MET A 246 -4.02 -8.53 -17.85
N LEU A 247 -3.51 -8.93 -19.02
CA LEU A 247 -2.57 -8.12 -19.80
C LEU A 247 -3.23 -6.84 -20.33
N ASP A 248 -4.45 -6.94 -20.85
CA ASP A 248 -5.24 -5.81 -21.32
C ASP A 248 -5.51 -4.82 -20.20
N TYR A 249 -5.80 -5.31 -18.99
CA TYR A 249 -5.90 -4.48 -17.79
C TYR A 249 -4.62 -3.67 -17.56
N TYR A 250 -3.44 -4.30 -17.53
CA TYR A 250 -2.19 -3.59 -17.26
C TYR A 250 -1.87 -2.54 -18.32
N ILE A 251 -2.07 -2.87 -19.60
CA ILE A 251 -1.87 -1.93 -20.72
C ILE A 251 -2.82 -0.73 -20.59
N ALA A 252 -4.11 -0.97 -20.35
CA ALA A 252 -5.12 0.07 -20.22
C ALA A 252 -4.88 0.94 -18.97
N SER A 253 -4.58 0.31 -17.83
CA SER A 253 -4.30 0.98 -16.57
C SER A 253 -3.05 1.85 -16.70
N GLN A 254 -1.95 1.34 -17.28
CA GLN A 254 -0.72 2.12 -17.49
C GLN A 254 -0.96 3.36 -18.36
N ARG A 255 -1.79 3.25 -19.40
CA ARG A 255 -2.15 4.38 -20.27
C ARG A 255 -2.94 5.44 -19.51
N ARG A 256 -3.92 5.05 -18.69
CA ARG A 256 -4.86 5.97 -18.02
C ARG A 256 -4.34 6.49 -16.68
N LYS A 257 -3.73 5.65 -15.84
CA LYS A 257 -3.22 6.01 -14.51
C LYS A 257 -2.34 7.26 -14.59
N ASN A 258 -2.57 8.20 -13.70
CA ASN A 258 -1.86 9.47 -13.64
C ASN A 258 -1.49 9.88 -12.21
N CYS A 259 -1.85 9.08 -11.21
CA CYS A 259 -1.39 9.19 -9.84
C CYS A 259 -1.22 7.81 -9.19
N VAL A 260 -0.69 7.80 -7.97
CA VAL A 260 -0.41 6.60 -7.17
C VAL A 260 -0.37 6.96 -5.69
N HIS A 261 -0.80 6.06 -4.82
CA HIS A 261 -0.63 6.18 -3.38
C HIS A 261 0.77 5.74 -2.97
N ILE A 262 1.43 6.53 -2.13
CA ILE A 262 2.75 6.21 -1.61
C ILE A 262 2.81 6.43 -0.08
N PRO A 263 3.65 5.68 0.63
CA PRO A 263 4.10 6.03 1.97
C PRO A 263 4.61 7.48 2.04
N PHE A 264 4.16 8.23 3.05
CA PHE A 264 4.54 9.64 3.20
C PHE A 264 4.68 10.02 4.67
N GLY A 265 5.90 10.23 5.17
CA GLY A 265 6.16 10.56 6.57
C GLY A 265 5.90 9.38 7.53
N PRO A 266 5.16 9.57 8.65
CA PRO A 266 4.95 8.55 9.67
C PRO A 266 3.95 7.49 9.23
N SER A 267 4.03 6.27 9.76
CA SER A 267 3.00 5.25 9.52
C SER A 267 1.73 5.61 10.32
N PRO A 268 0.51 5.50 9.75
CA PRO A 268 0.16 4.89 8.45
C PRO A 268 -0.05 5.89 7.30
N LEU A 269 0.45 7.13 7.40
CA LEU A 269 0.15 8.19 6.45
C LEU A 269 0.56 7.81 5.01
N LEU A 270 -0.41 7.96 4.08
CA LEU A 270 -0.24 7.77 2.63
C LEU A 270 -0.64 9.04 1.87
N ALA A 271 0.20 9.43 0.91
CA ALA A 271 -0.07 10.53 -0.01
C ALA A 271 -0.46 10.01 -1.39
N LEU A 272 -1.42 10.65 -2.04
CA LEU A 272 -1.72 10.48 -3.46
C LEU A 272 -0.85 11.45 -4.27
N VAL A 273 -0.01 10.92 -5.15
CA VAL A 273 0.99 11.69 -5.91
C VAL A 273 0.82 11.46 -7.40
N THR A 274 0.88 12.53 -8.19
CA THR A 274 0.82 12.43 -9.66
C THR A 274 2.07 11.76 -10.25
N THR A 275 1.89 10.79 -11.13
CA THR A 275 2.97 10.04 -11.80
C THR A 275 3.35 10.63 -13.16
N LYS A 276 2.49 11.50 -13.72
CA LYS A 276 2.72 12.29 -14.94
C LYS A 276 2.09 13.68 -14.82
N LYS A 277 2.28 14.54 -15.83
CA LYS A 277 1.57 15.82 -15.90
C LYS A 277 0.08 15.55 -16.10
N VAL A 278 -0.77 16.30 -15.41
CA VAL A 278 -2.24 16.19 -15.52
C VAL A 278 -2.78 17.55 -15.97
N LYS A 279 -3.66 17.58 -16.96
CA LYS A 279 -4.28 18.81 -17.45
C LYS A 279 -5.51 19.16 -16.62
N LYS A 280 -5.85 20.45 -16.58
CA LYS A 280 -7.13 20.92 -16.02
C LYS A 280 -8.29 20.15 -16.64
N GLY A 281 -9.19 19.65 -15.80
CA GLY A 281 -10.39 18.90 -16.17
C GLY A 281 -10.16 17.40 -16.35
N GLU A 282 -8.92 16.91 -16.35
CA GLU A 282 -8.67 15.47 -16.41
C GLU A 282 -9.03 14.81 -15.07
N GLU A 283 -9.67 13.64 -15.15
CA GLU A 283 -9.88 12.76 -14.01
C GLU A 283 -8.56 12.10 -13.59
N LEU A 284 -8.40 11.92 -12.29
CA LEU A 284 -7.26 11.29 -11.65
C LEU A 284 -7.53 9.80 -11.50
N PHE A 285 -6.58 8.99 -11.95
CA PHE A 285 -6.68 7.53 -11.93
C PHE A 285 -5.43 6.92 -11.31
N THR A 286 -5.62 5.89 -10.50
CA THR A 286 -4.58 5.01 -9.98
C THR A 286 -4.68 3.61 -10.63
N THR A 287 -3.96 2.64 -10.10
CA THR A 287 -4.14 1.21 -10.38
C THR A 287 -4.51 0.50 -9.07
N TYR A 288 -5.53 -0.34 -9.11
CA TYR A 288 -5.88 -1.27 -8.02
C TYR A 288 -5.29 -2.66 -8.27
N GLY A 289 -4.48 -2.87 -9.31
CA GLY A 289 -4.02 -4.19 -9.70
C GLY A 289 -5.11 -5.08 -10.30
N CYS A 290 -4.70 -6.10 -11.07
CA CYS A 290 -5.65 -7.01 -11.70
C CYS A 290 -6.40 -7.88 -10.70
N VAL A 291 -5.74 -8.29 -9.60
CA VAL A 291 -6.30 -9.21 -8.61
C VAL A 291 -7.55 -8.64 -7.94
N TYR A 292 -7.56 -7.34 -7.63
CA TYR A 292 -8.75 -6.65 -7.12
C TYR A 292 -9.97 -6.81 -8.04
N TRP A 293 -9.77 -6.71 -9.36
CA TRP A 293 -10.88 -6.84 -10.31
C TRP A 293 -11.28 -8.30 -10.55
N LEU A 294 -10.32 -9.22 -10.48
CA LEU A 294 -10.57 -10.65 -10.60
C LEU A 294 -11.49 -11.14 -9.48
N GLU A 295 -11.33 -10.64 -8.25
CA GLU A 295 -12.23 -10.93 -7.12
C GLU A 295 -13.70 -10.59 -7.40
N ASN A 296 -13.98 -9.66 -8.33
CA ASN A 296 -15.35 -9.25 -8.66
C ASN A 296 -15.98 -10.04 -9.81
N ILE A 297 -15.19 -10.82 -10.57
CA ILE A 297 -15.68 -11.53 -11.77
C ILE A 297 -15.54 -13.05 -11.68
N ILE A 298 -14.71 -13.55 -10.76
CA ILE A 298 -14.50 -14.98 -10.55
C ILE A 298 -15.60 -15.53 -9.66
N GLU A 299 -16.26 -16.60 -10.11
CA GLU A 299 -17.21 -17.32 -9.26
C GLU A 299 -16.46 -18.01 -8.10
N PRO A 300 -17.07 -18.19 -6.91
CA PRO A 300 -16.39 -18.82 -5.77
C PRO A 300 -15.80 -20.22 -6.06
N SER A 301 -16.31 -20.93 -7.06
CA SER A 301 -15.80 -22.24 -7.50
C SER A 301 -14.73 -22.18 -8.59
N GLU A 302 -14.51 -21.03 -9.20
CA GLU A 302 -13.56 -20.84 -10.30
C GLU A 302 -12.17 -20.50 -9.76
N GLU A 303 -11.14 -21.08 -10.37
CA GLU A 303 -9.75 -20.73 -10.07
C GLU A 303 -9.32 -19.51 -10.89
N VAL A 304 -8.51 -18.64 -10.30
CA VAL A 304 -7.90 -17.52 -11.03
C VAL A 304 -7.02 -18.08 -12.14
N ALA A 305 -7.13 -17.51 -13.34
CA ALA A 305 -6.21 -17.80 -14.41
C ALA A 305 -4.75 -17.60 -13.95
N ASP A 306 -3.89 -18.56 -14.27
CA ASP A 306 -2.50 -18.51 -13.86
C ASP A 306 -1.85 -17.17 -14.26
N ALA A 307 -1.22 -16.51 -13.28
CA ALA A 307 -0.40 -15.34 -13.54
C ALA A 307 0.87 -15.76 -14.26
N THR A 308 0.80 -15.83 -15.59
CA THR A 308 1.92 -16.20 -16.46
C THR A 308 3.11 -15.27 -16.30
N GLU A 309 4.28 -15.66 -16.82
CA GLU A 309 5.47 -14.80 -16.79
C GLU A 309 5.22 -13.42 -17.43
N ALA A 310 4.36 -13.35 -18.44
CA ALA A 310 3.99 -12.10 -19.11
C ALA A 310 3.19 -11.18 -18.18
N VAL A 311 2.19 -11.73 -17.49
CA VAL A 311 1.38 -10.99 -16.50
C VAL A 311 2.25 -10.54 -15.33
N GLN A 312 3.11 -11.41 -14.82
CA GLN A 312 4.06 -11.07 -13.75
C GLN A 312 5.06 -10.00 -14.17
N LEU A 313 5.50 -9.99 -15.44
CA LEU A 313 6.35 -8.92 -15.96
C LEU A 313 5.63 -7.57 -15.96
N GLN A 314 4.39 -7.51 -16.45
CA GLN A 314 3.58 -6.28 -16.43
C GLN A 314 3.29 -5.78 -15.01
N ALA A 315 3.00 -6.69 -14.08
CA ALA A 315 2.82 -6.37 -12.67
C ALA A 315 4.10 -5.75 -12.05
N ARG A 316 5.27 -6.32 -12.36
CA ARG A 316 6.57 -5.79 -11.91
C ARG A 316 6.89 -4.42 -12.50
N GLU A 317 6.62 -4.21 -13.79
CA GLU A 317 6.79 -2.90 -14.43
C GLU A 317 5.90 -1.84 -13.77
N THR A 318 4.64 -2.19 -13.50
CA THR A 318 3.70 -1.33 -12.78
C THR A 318 4.18 -1.01 -11.36
N ALA A 319 4.72 -1.99 -10.63
CA ALA A 319 5.32 -1.78 -9.32
C ALA A 319 6.56 -0.86 -9.40
N GLN A 320 7.42 -1.05 -10.40
CA GLN A 320 8.62 -0.23 -10.59
C GLN A 320 8.30 1.26 -10.83
N ASP A 321 7.20 1.56 -11.52
CA ASP A 321 6.69 2.93 -11.65
C ASP A 321 6.33 3.54 -10.28
N LEU A 322 5.67 2.76 -9.41
CA LEU A 322 5.29 3.16 -8.05
C LEU A 322 6.55 3.45 -7.22
N PHE A 323 7.55 2.57 -7.26
CA PHE A 323 8.84 2.81 -6.58
C PHE A 323 9.54 4.08 -7.07
N THR A 324 9.50 4.34 -8.36
CA THR A 324 10.11 5.53 -8.96
C THR A 324 9.38 6.80 -8.49
N ALA A 325 8.04 6.79 -8.48
CA ALA A 325 7.24 7.89 -7.97
C ALA A 325 7.48 8.14 -6.48
N MET A 326 7.54 7.07 -5.68
CA MET A 326 7.83 7.13 -4.24
C MET A 326 9.19 7.78 -3.97
N LYS A 327 10.27 7.29 -4.60
CA LYS A 327 11.62 7.87 -4.44
C LYS A 327 11.64 9.36 -4.80
N SER A 328 11.02 9.71 -5.93
CA SER A 328 10.94 11.11 -6.39
C SER A 328 10.21 12.00 -5.38
N ALA A 329 9.08 11.54 -4.83
CA ALA A 329 8.30 12.28 -3.85
C ALA A 329 9.03 12.40 -2.50
N GLN A 330 9.69 11.34 -2.04
CA GLN A 330 10.51 11.37 -0.83
C GLN A 330 11.63 12.41 -0.93
N THR A 331 12.32 12.48 -2.07
CA THR A 331 13.33 13.53 -2.28
C THR A 331 12.72 14.93 -2.38
N THR A 332 11.61 15.08 -3.12
CA THR A 332 10.98 16.39 -3.35
C THR A 332 10.37 16.99 -2.08
N TYR A 333 9.86 16.14 -1.19
CA TYR A 333 9.13 16.55 0.00
C TYR A 333 9.81 16.17 1.32
N ALA A 334 11.13 15.91 1.29
CA ALA A 334 11.87 15.46 2.47
C ALA A 334 11.68 16.37 3.69
N THR A 335 11.76 17.69 3.50
CA THR A 335 11.57 18.66 4.58
C THR A 335 10.16 18.62 5.14
N GLN A 336 9.13 18.61 4.28
CA GLN A 336 7.74 18.56 4.72
C GLN A 336 7.41 17.22 5.41
N GLN A 337 7.98 16.12 4.95
CA GLN A 337 7.82 14.81 5.59
C GLN A 337 8.45 14.81 6.99
N ALA A 338 9.65 15.37 7.16
CA ALA A 338 10.29 15.49 8.47
C ALA A 338 9.48 16.35 9.45
N GLU A 339 8.94 17.49 9.00
CA GLU A 339 8.07 18.33 9.83
C GLU A 339 6.77 17.63 10.24
N ILE A 340 6.17 16.86 9.32
CA ILE A 340 4.97 16.06 9.61
C ILE A 340 5.31 14.93 10.59
N GLU A 341 6.44 14.24 10.42
CA GLU A 341 6.93 13.20 11.33
C GLU A 341 7.08 13.76 12.76
N GLU A 342 7.76 14.89 12.91
CA GLU A 342 7.98 15.53 14.21
C GLU A 342 6.65 15.92 14.86
N THR A 343 5.75 16.55 14.09
CA THR A 343 4.44 16.94 14.61
C THR A 343 3.60 15.72 15.00
N PHE A 344 3.62 14.67 14.18
CA PHE A 344 2.89 13.43 14.45
C PHE A 344 3.38 12.71 15.70
N ALA A 345 4.67 12.79 16.01
CA ALA A 345 5.24 12.24 17.24
C ALA A 345 4.84 13.02 18.50
N GLN A 346 4.51 14.31 18.36
CA GLN A 346 4.08 15.20 19.45
C GLN A 346 2.57 15.12 19.74
N LEU A 347 1.77 14.63 18.79
CA LEU A 347 0.37 14.26 18.97
C LEU A 347 0.26 12.96 19.78
#